data_AF-A0AAJ6PBB3-F1
#
_entry.id   AF-A0AAJ6PBB3-F1
#
_cell.length_a   1.000
_cell.length_b   1.000
_cell.length_c   1.000
_cell.angle_alpha   90.00
_cell.angle_beta   90.00
_cell.angle_gamma   90.00
#
_symmetry.space_group_name_H-M   'P 1'
#
loop_
_entity.id
_entity.type
_entity.pdbx_description
1 polymer ?
#
loop_
_entity_poly.entity_id
_entity_poly.type
_entity_poly.pdbx_seq_one_letter_code
_entity_poly.pdbx_strand_id
1 'polypeptide(L)'
;MTAKTIKNISNPDTYKGMYSFHKYWGKKPTESITFFIQNYTNESDIVLDPFLGSGFISRECLYRRRRFIGIDINPFAIEHSNFLLELPKASVFQSALQEIETKIKYKINKTYLTNNGEIASHYLWSSGELLKVWMKPKVGRSRIEMETTSFDLEKIESFSQYSTRNIRKLTFFTNSRINSSNQMSIYDLFTRRALHNIDLILDEIKLFPDTIQKALLLTLTSSSGQMSSMVFAITNRGKTKNQISNKIEVGSWVIGYWRPELHFEINVWNCFESRAKKLYKALVDISEHKYLRHESISALLKSRQGALIINDDCIDVMQKIPEKSIKMICTDPPHSDRIPYLELSEIWNSILNKDVNFEKEIIISNAKERNKKKSKYIEKMKSFIGESSRILTDDGTFLIYFNARDQESWKFLEILENNSDLQFIGAFPMEYSANSVVQDNRKGGMKTDYVLVLKRKGCSISYKRELLDKIPGWSTLVPQIATAT
;
A
#
# COMPACT_ATOMS: atom_id res chain seq x y z
N MET A 1 -24.88 -8.08 -1.80
CA MET A 1 -23.69 -7.61 -1.05
C MET A 1 -24.14 -7.09 0.30
N THR A 2 -23.36 -7.32 1.36
CA THR A 2 -23.78 -6.98 2.73
C THR A 2 -23.69 -5.48 2.98
N ALA A 3 -24.80 -4.86 3.38
CA ALA A 3 -24.81 -3.48 3.85
C ALA A 3 -23.90 -3.35 5.09
N LYS A 4 -23.12 -2.26 5.20
CA LYS A 4 -22.33 -1.99 6.40
C LYS A 4 -23.15 -1.10 7.32
N THR A 5 -23.16 -1.48 8.60
CA THR A 5 -23.88 -0.80 9.67
C THR A 5 -22.90 -0.07 10.58
N ILE A 6 -23.41 0.78 11.47
CA ILE A 6 -22.60 1.46 12.48
C ILE A 6 -21.78 0.46 13.31
N LYS A 7 -22.35 -0.72 13.64
CA LYS A 7 -21.64 -1.79 14.36
C LYS A 7 -20.39 -2.27 13.62
N ASN A 8 -20.40 -2.27 12.28
CA ASN A 8 -19.24 -2.67 11.49
C ASN A 8 -18.13 -1.62 11.52
N ILE A 9 -18.46 -0.33 11.66
CA ILE A 9 -17.47 0.76 11.74
C ILE A 9 -16.61 0.61 13.00
N SER A 10 -17.23 0.24 14.12
CA SER A 10 -16.58 0.16 15.43
C SER A 10 -15.74 -1.11 15.62
N ASN A 11 -15.91 -2.12 14.77
CA ASN A 11 -15.16 -3.36 14.83
C ASN A 11 -14.85 -3.85 13.41
N PRO A 12 -13.90 -3.19 12.72
CA PRO A 12 -13.58 -3.51 11.34
C PRO A 12 -12.96 -4.91 11.22
N ASP A 13 -13.29 -5.61 10.14
CA ASP A 13 -12.73 -6.93 9.87
C ASP A 13 -11.26 -6.81 9.47
N THR A 14 -10.47 -7.84 9.81
CA THR A 14 -9.12 -7.98 9.26
C THR A 14 -9.18 -8.16 7.74
N TYR A 15 -8.23 -7.55 7.03
CA TYR A 15 -8.15 -7.68 5.58
C TYR A 15 -8.05 -9.14 5.15
N LYS A 16 -8.95 -9.56 4.24
CA LYS A 16 -9.03 -10.90 3.66
C LYS A 16 -9.09 -10.82 2.13
N GLY A 17 -8.81 -11.95 1.48
CA GLY A 17 -8.86 -12.07 0.02
C GLY A 17 -8.04 -11.00 -0.69
N MET A 18 -8.67 -10.28 -1.62
CA MET A 18 -8.00 -9.25 -2.41
C MET A 18 -7.43 -8.10 -1.57
N TYR A 19 -8.08 -7.77 -0.44
CA TYR A 19 -7.64 -6.64 0.39
C TYR A 19 -6.33 -6.92 1.15
N SER A 20 -5.96 -8.21 1.32
CA SER A 20 -4.71 -8.63 1.96
C SER A 20 -3.63 -9.13 1.00
N PHE A 21 -3.91 -9.13 -0.31
CA PHE A 21 -2.98 -9.62 -1.33
C PHE A 21 -1.67 -8.81 -1.36
N HIS A 22 -1.76 -7.49 -1.52
CA HIS A 22 -0.60 -6.60 -1.59
C HIS A 22 -0.50 -5.72 -0.35
N LYS A 23 0.71 -5.44 0.14
CA LYS A 23 0.94 -4.47 1.22
C LYS A 23 0.76 -3.03 0.71
N TYR A 24 0.23 -2.14 1.53
CA TYR A 24 0.33 -0.69 1.29
C TYR A 24 0.31 -0.01 2.66
N TRP A 25 1.08 1.06 2.84
CA TRP A 25 1.13 1.76 4.13
C TRP A 25 -0.15 2.59 4.32
N GLY A 26 -0.60 2.75 5.56
CA GLY A 26 -1.76 3.60 5.87
C GLY A 26 -3.14 3.05 5.50
N LYS A 27 -3.25 1.83 4.94
CA LYS A 27 -4.54 1.21 4.56
C LYS A 27 -5.64 1.38 5.62
N LYS A 28 -6.77 1.93 5.19
CA LYS A 28 -7.95 2.15 6.03
C LYS A 28 -8.98 1.02 5.87
N PRO A 29 -9.59 0.54 6.97
CA PRO A 29 -10.70 -0.40 6.88
C PRO A 29 -11.85 0.15 6.05
N THR A 30 -12.41 -0.70 5.20
CA THR A 30 -13.43 -0.28 4.21
C THR A 30 -14.82 -0.06 4.81
N GLU A 31 -15.05 -0.43 6.08
CA GLU A 31 -16.35 -0.41 6.74
C GLU A 31 -16.92 1.01 6.85
N SER A 32 -16.10 1.96 7.32
CA SER A 32 -16.49 3.37 7.41
C SER A 32 -16.72 3.97 6.03
N ILE A 33 -15.76 3.77 5.10
CA ILE A 33 -15.86 4.20 3.69
C ILE A 33 -17.18 3.71 3.07
N THR A 34 -17.44 2.41 3.21
CA THR A 34 -18.65 1.76 2.69
C THR A 34 -19.92 2.35 3.29
N PHE A 35 -19.95 2.52 4.61
CA PHE A 35 -21.11 3.07 5.31
C PHE A 35 -21.48 4.44 4.76
N PHE A 36 -20.48 5.31 4.55
CA PHE A 36 -20.73 6.63 4.00
C PHE A 36 -21.17 6.59 2.54
N ILE A 37 -20.49 5.82 1.68
CA ILE A 37 -20.91 5.63 0.28
C ILE A 37 -22.38 5.17 0.24
N GLN A 38 -22.76 4.21 1.06
CA GLN A 38 -24.13 3.66 1.08
C GLN A 38 -25.19 4.69 1.51
N ASN A 39 -24.88 5.55 2.48
CA ASN A 39 -25.89 6.40 3.13
C ASN A 39 -25.93 7.85 2.62
N TYR A 40 -24.85 8.33 2.00
CA TYR A 40 -24.66 9.73 1.60
C TYR A 40 -24.41 9.91 0.10
N THR A 41 -24.53 8.84 -0.70
CA THR A 41 -24.49 8.90 -2.17
C THR A 41 -25.55 7.98 -2.75
N ASN A 42 -25.97 8.25 -3.98
CA ASN A 42 -26.87 7.45 -4.79
C ASN A 42 -26.09 6.67 -5.87
N GLU A 43 -26.77 5.77 -6.59
CA GLU A 43 -26.17 5.17 -7.79
C GLU A 43 -25.85 6.26 -8.82
N SER A 44 -24.78 6.06 -9.61
CA SER A 44 -24.23 7.01 -10.58
C SER A 44 -23.64 8.30 -10.01
N ASP A 45 -23.73 8.56 -8.70
CA ASP A 45 -22.99 9.66 -8.08
C ASP A 45 -21.47 9.46 -8.21
N ILE A 46 -20.71 10.56 -8.26
CA ILE A 46 -19.26 10.53 -8.37
C ILE A 46 -18.64 10.65 -6.99
N VAL A 47 -17.80 9.67 -6.67
CA VAL A 47 -16.92 9.69 -5.49
C VAL A 47 -15.49 9.96 -5.95
N LEU A 48 -14.82 10.89 -5.29
CA LEU A 48 -13.42 11.26 -5.53
C LEU A 48 -12.54 10.83 -4.36
N ASP A 49 -11.42 10.18 -4.68
CA ASP A 49 -10.28 10.01 -3.78
C ASP A 49 -9.02 10.66 -4.39
N PRO A 50 -8.60 11.85 -3.91
CA PRO A 50 -7.41 12.54 -4.39
C PRO A 50 -6.09 12.02 -3.80
N PHE A 51 -6.12 10.98 -2.95
CA PHE A 51 -4.93 10.32 -2.38
C PHE A 51 -5.15 8.80 -2.38
N LEU A 52 -5.31 8.25 -3.58
CA LEU A 52 -5.86 6.91 -3.84
C LEU A 52 -5.22 5.76 -3.03
N GLY A 53 -3.91 5.82 -2.84
CA GLY A 53 -3.14 4.88 -2.03
C GLY A 53 -3.36 3.42 -2.39
N SER A 54 -4.09 2.70 -1.54
CA SER A 54 -4.36 1.27 -1.74
C SER A 54 -5.41 0.98 -2.82
N GLY A 55 -6.17 1.98 -3.26
CA GLY A 55 -7.19 1.86 -4.30
C GLY A 55 -8.49 1.19 -3.85
N PHE A 56 -8.65 0.83 -2.59
CA PHE A 56 -9.83 0.07 -2.12
C PHE A 56 -11.14 0.87 -2.18
N ILE A 57 -11.08 2.20 -2.07
CA ILE A 57 -12.26 3.06 -2.22
C ILE A 57 -12.89 2.87 -3.61
N SER A 58 -12.06 2.73 -4.66
CA SER A 58 -12.55 2.50 -6.03
C SER A 58 -13.46 1.28 -6.14
N ARG A 59 -13.08 0.17 -5.52
CA ARG A 59 -13.87 -1.06 -5.50
C ARG A 59 -15.17 -0.88 -4.75
N GLU A 60 -15.14 -0.24 -3.57
CA GLU A 60 -16.34 -0.02 -2.77
C GLU A 60 -17.36 0.87 -3.50
N CYS A 61 -16.89 1.88 -4.24
CA CYS A 61 -17.72 2.73 -5.08
C CYS A 61 -18.36 1.92 -6.23
N LEU A 62 -17.55 1.20 -6.99
CA LEU A 62 -18.00 0.51 -8.21
C LEU A 62 -18.90 -0.69 -7.91
N TYR A 63 -18.63 -1.45 -6.84
CA TYR A 63 -19.53 -2.50 -6.36
C TYR A 63 -20.93 -1.98 -6.02
N ARG A 64 -21.03 -0.70 -5.66
CA ARG A 64 -22.28 -0.01 -5.34
C ARG A 64 -22.74 0.89 -6.47
N ARG A 65 -22.22 0.71 -7.68
CA ARG A 65 -22.62 1.46 -8.89
C ARG A 65 -22.45 2.98 -8.75
N ARG A 66 -21.46 3.43 -7.98
CA ARG A 66 -20.99 4.83 -8.01
C ARG A 66 -19.92 4.95 -9.09
N ARG A 67 -19.83 6.12 -9.71
CA ARG A 67 -18.69 6.50 -10.53
C ARG A 67 -17.54 6.89 -9.62
N PHE A 68 -16.31 6.67 -10.07
CA PHE A 68 -15.13 6.90 -9.25
C PHE A 68 -14.06 7.70 -9.98
N ILE A 69 -13.48 8.69 -9.30
CA ILE A 69 -12.24 9.35 -9.73
C ILE A 69 -11.19 9.06 -8.65
N GLY A 70 -10.07 8.48 -9.04
CA GLY A 70 -8.91 8.27 -8.17
C GLY A 70 -7.71 9.04 -8.69
N ILE A 71 -7.04 9.79 -7.81
CA ILE A 71 -5.82 10.51 -8.14
C ILE A 71 -4.73 10.09 -7.16
N ASP A 72 -3.54 9.83 -7.68
CA ASP A 72 -2.35 9.64 -6.84
C ASP A 72 -1.10 10.02 -7.62
N ILE A 73 -0.13 10.59 -6.90
CA ILE A 73 1.18 10.85 -7.46
C ILE A 73 2.02 9.58 -7.58
N ASN A 74 1.72 8.54 -6.79
CA ASN A 74 2.44 7.29 -6.75
C ASN A 74 2.03 6.35 -7.90
N PRO A 75 2.92 6.07 -8.88
CA PRO A 75 2.59 5.19 -9.99
C PRO A 75 2.18 3.78 -9.54
N PHE A 76 2.75 3.28 -8.44
CA PHE A 76 2.35 2.00 -7.86
C PHE A 76 0.87 2.01 -7.44
N ALA A 77 0.40 3.07 -6.78
CA ALA A 77 -1.00 3.20 -6.35
C ALA A 77 -1.96 3.17 -7.56
N ILE A 78 -1.53 3.77 -8.67
CA ILE A 78 -2.25 3.80 -9.94
C ILE A 78 -2.32 2.41 -10.58
N GLU A 79 -1.18 1.71 -10.69
CA GLU A 79 -1.15 0.35 -11.24
C GLU A 79 -1.96 -0.63 -10.37
N HIS A 80 -1.82 -0.54 -9.05
CA HIS A 80 -2.59 -1.35 -8.12
C HIS A 80 -4.09 -1.08 -8.25
N SER A 81 -4.52 0.19 -8.35
CA SER A 81 -5.93 0.53 -8.53
C SER A 81 -6.46 0.04 -9.88
N ASN A 82 -5.72 0.24 -10.97
CA ASN A 82 -6.11 -0.25 -12.29
C ASN A 82 -6.26 -1.78 -12.32
N PHE A 83 -5.43 -2.52 -11.59
CA PHE A 83 -5.63 -3.96 -11.40
C PHE A 83 -6.91 -4.29 -10.65
N LEU A 84 -7.27 -3.53 -9.61
CA LEU A 84 -8.51 -3.74 -8.88
C LEU A 84 -9.76 -3.45 -9.74
N LEU A 85 -9.64 -2.64 -10.80
CA LEU A 85 -10.71 -2.33 -11.76
C LEU A 85 -10.90 -3.42 -12.83
N GLU A 86 -9.86 -4.19 -13.12
CA GLU A 86 -9.84 -5.20 -14.17
C GLU A 86 -9.06 -6.43 -13.68
N LEU A 87 -9.74 -7.27 -12.91
CA LEU A 87 -9.17 -8.51 -12.41
C LEU A 87 -9.17 -9.58 -13.51
N PRO A 88 -8.08 -10.37 -13.66
CA PRO A 88 -8.10 -11.52 -14.55
C PRO A 88 -8.99 -12.64 -13.99
N LYS A 89 -9.54 -13.47 -14.89
CA LYS A 89 -10.13 -14.75 -14.50
C LYS A 89 -9.11 -15.61 -13.76
N ALA A 90 -9.53 -16.25 -12.67
CA ALA A 90 -8.66 -17.11 -11.87
C ALA A 90 -8.00 -18.24 -12.70
N SER A 91 -8.75 -18.84 -13.63
CA SER A 91 -8.24 -19.88 -14.53
C SER A 91 -7.17 -19.37 -15.49
N VAL A 92 -7.38 -18.20 -16.10
CA VAL A 92 -6.40 -17.59 -17.03
C VAL A 92 -5.13 -17.20 -16.28
N PHE A 93 -5.26 -16.64 -15.07
CA PHE A 93 -4.11 -16.37 -14.21
C PHE A 93 -3.38 -17.66 -13.83
N GLN A 94 -4.10 -18.73 -13.51
CA GLN A 94 -3.49 -20.02 -13.20
C GLN A 94 -2.72 -20.61 -14.38
N SER A 95 -3.26 -20.55 -15.59
CA SER A 95 -2.57 -20.98 -16.81
C SER A 95 -1.29 -20.19 -17.04
N ALA A 96 -1.32 -18.86 -16.87
CA ALA A 96 -0.13 -18.03 -16.97
C ALA A 96 0.96 -18.39 -15.94
N LEU A 97 0.56 -18.71 -14.70
CA LEU A 97 1.49 -19.18 -13.68
C LEU A 97 2.16 -20.51 -14.05
N GLN A 98 1.40 -21.45 -14.60
CA GLN A 98 1.92 -22.74 -15.08
C GLN A 98 2.92 -22.54 -16.21
N GLU A 99 2.63 -21.64 -17.16
CA GLU A 99 3.53 -21.30 -18.24
C GLU A 99 4.87 -20.75 -17.71
N ILE A 100 4.83 -19.73 -16.83
CA ILE A 100 6.05 -19.18 -16.21
C ILE A 100 6.80 -20.27 -15.46
N GLU A 101 6.10 -21.09 -14.68
CA GLU A 101 6.69 -22.18 -13.91
C GLU A 101 7.51 -23.12 -14.79
N THR A 102 6.96 -23.58 -15.92
CA THR A 102 7.66 -24.49 -16.83
C THR A 102 8.94 -23.88 -17.43
N LYS A 103 8.96 -22.57 -17.68
CA LYS A 103 10.07 -21.90 -18.36
C LYS A 103 11.22 -21.52 -17.44
N ILE A 104 10.93 -21.07 -16.21
CA ILE A 104 11.94 -20.43 -15.34
C ILE A 104 12.10 -21.02 -13.94
N LYS A 105 11.16 -21.82 -13.43
CA LYS A 105 11.29 -22.39 -12.06
C LYS A 105 12.57 -23.20 -11.90
N TYR A 106 12.87 -24.06 -12.88
CA TYR A 106 14.11 -24.85 -12.87
C TYR A 106 15.35 -23.96 -12.94
N LYS A 107 15.37 -22.95 -13.83
CA LYS A 107 16.50 -22.01 -13.98
C LYS A 107 16.77 -21.28 -12.67
N ILE A 108 15.72 -20.76 -12.02
CA ILE A 108 15.83 -20.09 -10.71
C ILE A 108 16.31 -21.08 -9.64
N ASN A 109 15.70 -22.25 -9.52
CA ASN A 109 16.10 -23.24 -8.51
C ASN A 109 17.53 -23.74 -8.70
N LYS A 110 18.03 -23.81 -9.93
CA LYS A 110 19.43 -24.14 -10.22
C LYS A 110 20.42 -23.14 -9.59
N THR A 111 20.01 -21.89 -9.35
CA THR A 111 20.82 -20.88 -8.66
C THR A 111 20.89 -21.10 -7.14
N TYR A 112 20.01 -21.94 -6.60
CA TYR A 112 19.90 -22.31 -5.18
C TYR A 112 20.20 -23.79 -4.92
N LEU A 113 20.85 -24.48 -5.86
CA LEU A 113 21.31 -25.85 -5.61
C LEU A 113 22.36 -25.85 -4.51
N THR A 114 22.34 -26.88 -3.67
CA THR A 114 23.36 -27.21 -2.68
C THR A 114 24.30 -28.31 -3.21
N ASN A 115 25.42 -28.55 -2.53
CA ASN A 115 26.42 -29.54 -2.96
C ASN A 115 25.87 -30.98 -3.08
N ASN A 116 24.81 -31.30 -2.33
CA ASN A 116 24.12 -32.59 -2.36
C ASN A 116 23.02 -32.67 -3.44
N GLY A 117 22.89 -31.65 -4.30
CA GLY A 117 21.92 -31.62 -5.40
C GLY A 117 20.49 -31.21 -5.00
N GLU A 118 20.24 -30.91 -3.73
CA GLU A 118 18.95 -30.42 -3.26
C GLU A 118 18.79 -28.90 -3.48
N ILE A 119 17.57 -28.38 -3.30
CA ILE A 119 17.28 -26.96 -3.50
C ILE A 119 17.14 -26.25 -2.15
N ALA A 120 18.02 -25.30 -1.90
CA ALA A 120 17.91 -24.41 -0.77
C ALA A 120 16.66 -23.53 -0.85
N SER A 121 16.01 -23.41 0.30
CA SER A 121 14.84 -22.56 0.51
C SER A 121 15.19 -21.22 1.13
N HIS A 122 16.16 -21.20 2.06
CA HIS A 122 16.61 -20.01 2.77
C HIS A 122 18.12 -20.09 3.05
N TYR A 123 18.76 -18.94 3.16
CA TYR A 123 20.16 -18.75 3.55
C TYR A 123 20.16 -17.76 4.71
N LEU A 124 20.69 -18.17 5.87
CA LEU A 124 20.77 -17.35 7.07
C LEU A 124 22.13 -16.65 7.12
N TRP A 125 22.12 -15.34 7.10
CA TRP A 125 23.32 -14.49 7.11
C TRP A 125 23.44 -13.76 8.44
N SER A 126 24.67 -13.53 8.88
CA SER A 126 25.00 -12.64 10.00
C SER A 126 26.26 -11.83 9.68
N SER A 127 26.19 -10.51 9.79
CA SER A 127 27.35 -9.62 9.55
C SER A 127 28.12 -9.87 8.23
N GLY A 128 27.41 -10.30 7.18
CA GLY A 128 28.00 -10.60 5.87
C GLY A 128 28.51 -12.03 5.70
N GLU A 129 28.48 -12.85 6.76
CA GLU A 129 28.84 -14.27 6.72
C GLU A 129 27.59 -15.14 6.59
N LEU A 130 27.68 -16.19 5.76
CA LEU A 130 26.62 -17.17 5.60
C LEU A 130 26.74 -18.22 6.70
N LEU A 131 25.76 -18.27 7.60
CA LEU A 131 25.77 -19.17 8.76
C LEU A 131 25.15 -20.53 8.44
N LYS A 132 23.98 -20.53 7.81
CA LYS A 132 23.20 -21.77 7.59
C LYS A 132 22.45 -21.75 6.27
N VAL A 133 22.26 -22.93 5.71
CA VAL A 133 21.40 -23.18 4.55
C VAL A 133 20.22 -24.05 4.96
N TRP A 134 19.02 -23.64 4.59
CA TRP A 134 17.79 -24.36 4.95
C TRP A 134 17.12 -24.96 3.72
N MET A 135 16.62 -26.17 3.83
CA MET A 135 15.88 -26.86 2.77
C MET A 135 14.46 -27.22 3.22
N LYS A 136 13.57 -27.36 2.24
CA LYS A 136 12.26 -27.99 2.48
C LYS A 136 12.48 -29.50 2.65
N PRO A 137 11.81 -30.16 3.60
CA PRO A 137 11.94 -31.60 3.74
C PRO A 137 11.27 -32.32 2.56
N LYS A 138 11.77 -33.50 2.21
CA LYS A 138 11.10 -34.41 1.26
C LYS A 138 9.80 -34.98 1.83
N VAL A 139 9.78 -35.24 3.15
CA VAL A 139 8.63 -35.78 3.89
C VAL A 139 8.44 -34.99 5.19
N GLY A 140 7.21 -34.59 5.50
CA GLY A 140 6.87 -33.85 6.73
C GLY A 140 6.91 -32.33 6.56
N ARG A 141 6.87 -31.60 7.69
CA ARG A 141 6.77 -30.13 7.72
C ARG A 141 8.02 -29.44 8.31
N SER A 142 8.92 -30.20 8.92
CA SER A 142 10.11 -29.66 9.59
C SER A 142 11.18 -29.34 8.57
N ARG A 143 11.66 -28.09 8.56
CA ARG A 143 12.81 -27.68 7.74
C ARG A 143 14.05 -28.51 8.07
N ILE A 144 14.92 -28.67 7.09
CA ILE A 144 16.27 -29.23 7.26
C ILE A 144 17.23 -28.05 7.34
N GLU A 145 18.08 -28.00 8.37
CA GLU A 145 19.15 -27.01 8.53
C GLU A 145 20.50 -27.68 8.26
N MET A 146 21.35 -27.03 7.47
CA MET A 146 22.70 -27.46 7.17
C MET A 146 23.69 -26.33 7.47
N GLU A 147 24.90 -26.72 7.84
CA GLU A 147 26.05 -25.81 7.90
C GLU A 147 26.45 -25.39 6.48
N THR A 148 26.97 -24.17 6.37
CA THR A 148 27.44 -23.61 5.10
C THR A 148 28.61 -24.40 4.52
N THR A 149 28.61 -24.57 3.19
CA THR A 149 29.70 -25.22 2.47
C THR A 149 30.40 -24.25 1.51
N SER A 150 31.62 -24.57 1.05
CA SER A 150 32.32 -23.76 0.04
C SER A 150 31.52 -23.66 -1.27
N PHE A 151 30.80 -24.72 -1.63
CA PHE A 151 29.92 -24.75 -2.80
C PHE A 151 28.82 -23.68 -2.72
N ASP A 152 28.22 -23.47 -1.54
CA ASP A 152 27.18 -22.45 -1.37
C ASP A 152 27.74 -21.04 -1.60
N LEU A 153 28.94 -20.78 -1.05
CA LEU A 153 29.64 -19.51 -1.19
C LEU A 153 30.05 -19.24 -2.64
N GLU A 154 30.67 -20.20 -3.31
CA GLU A 154 31.03 -20.13 -4.74
C GLU A 154 29.80 -19.86 -5.62
N LYS A 155 28.67 -20.51 -5.30
CA LYS A 155 27.43 -20.33 -6.03
C LYS A 155 26.90 -18.91 -5.90
N ILE A 156 26.94 -18.33 -4.70
CA ILE A 156 26.52 -16.93 -4.47
C ILE A 156 27.49 -15.97 -5.17
N GLU A 157 28.80 -16.20 -5.03
CA GLU A 157 29.85 -15.36 -5.59
C GLU A 157 29.82 -15.35 -7.13
N SER A 158 29.34 -16.41 -7.78
CA SER A 158 29.15 -16.44 -9.23
C SER A 158 28.22 -15.34 -9.78
N PHE A 159 27.44 -14.68 -8.91
CA PHE A 159 26.59 -13.54 -9.27
C PHE A 159 27.19 -12.17 -8.89
N SER A 160 28.43 -12.09 -8.39
CA SER A 160 28.99 -10.85 -7.85
C SER A 160 29.11 -9.71 -8.86
N GLN A 161 29.19 -10.03 -10.15
CA GLN A 161 29.21 -9.06 -11.25
C GLN A 161 27.84 -8.81 -11.89
N TYR A 162 26.77 -9.47 -11.43
CA TYR A 162 25.45 -9.34 -12.04
C TYR A 162 24.85 -7.96 -11.84
N SER A 163 24.36 -7.34 -12.91
CA SER A 163 23.60 -6.09 -12.89
C SER A 163 22.17 -6.29 -13.40
N THR A 164 21.21 -5.59 -12.80
CA THR A 164 19.80 -5.68 -13.16
C THR A 164 19.52 -5.24 -14.59
N ARG A 165 18.64 -5.95 -15.30
CA ARG A 165 18.23 -5.63 -16.69
C ARG A 165 16.90 -4.88 -16.74
N ASN A 166 15.92 -5.29 -15.93
CA ASN A 166 14.55 -4.82 -16.06
C ASN A 166 14.12 -3.84 -14.95
N ILE A 167 14.95 -3.69 -13.92
CA ILE A 167 14.65 -2.84 -12.77
C ILE A 167 15.26 -1.47 -12.99
N ARG A 168 14.42 -0.42 -12.95
CA ARG A 168 14.87 0.97 -13.04
C ARG A 168 15.84 1.28 -11.91
N LYS A 169 16.85 2.12 -12.15
CA LYS A 169 17.69 2.67 -11.07
C LYS A 169 16.82 3.45 -10.06
N LEU A 170 16.91 3.09 -8.78
CA LEU A 170 16.15 3.71 -7.71
C LEU A 170 16.72 5.08 -7.34
N THR A 171 15.85 5.94 -6.82
CA THR A 171 16.24 7.18 -6.14
C THR A 171 16.03 7.03 -4.63
N PHE A 172 17.10 7.11 -3.85
CA PHE A 172 17.03 7.16 -2.39
C PHE A 172 17.41 8.54 -1.87
N PHE A 173 16.91 8.86 -0.69
CA PHE A 173 17.26 10.06 0.06
C PHE A 173 17.77 9.69 1.45
N THR A 174 18.51 10.58 2.08
CA THR A 174 18.96 10.39 3.46
C THR A 174 17.78 10.57 4.41
N ASN A 175 17.19 9.47 4.87
CA ASN A 175 15.98 9.48 5.68
C ASN A 175 16.07 8.45 6.81
N SER A 176 16.36 8.94 8.01
CA SER A 176 16.49 8.11 9.22
C SER A 176 15.21 7.40 9.65
N ARG A 177 14.01 7.89 9.28
CA ARG A 177 12.74 7.24 9.64
C ARG A 177 12.55 5.91 8.92
N ILE A 178 13.17 5.77 7.75
CA ILE A 178 13.11 4.57 6.92
C ILE A 178 14.48 3.96 6.69
N ASN A 179 15.50 4.32 7.48
CA ASN A 179 16.85 3.77 7.38
C ASN A 179 17.41 3.80 5.94
N SER A 180 17.27 4.94 5.26
CA SER A 180 17.81 5.12 3.91
C SER A 180 18.90 6.18 3.86
N SER A 181 19.84 5.99 2.93
CA SER A 181 20.86 6.96 2.55
C SER A 181 20.75 7.24 1.05
N ASN A 182 21.09 8.45 0.62
CA ASN A 182 21.11 8.82 -0.80
C ASN A 182 22.18 8.09 -1.63
N GLN A 183 23.10 7.38 -0.97
CA GLN A 183 24.13 6.54 -1.60
C GLN A 183 23.67 5.09 -1.81
N MET A 184 22.52 4.71 -1.25
CA MET A 184 22.01 3.35 -1.39
C MET A 184 21.64 3.03 -2.84
N SER A 185 21.59 1.74 -3.11
CA SER A 185 21.21 1.13 -4.36
C SER A 185 20.32 -0.08 -4.08
N ILE A 186 19.77 -0.69 -5.14
CA ILE A 186 19.03 -1.94 -4.99
C ILE A 186 19.91 -3.08 -4.47
N TYR A 187 21.22 -3.03 -4.72
CA TYR A 187 22.18 -4.06 -4.30
C TYR A 187 22.45 -4.06 -2.79
N ASP A 188 22.08 -2.97 -2.10
CA ASP A 188 22.11 -2.93 -0.63
C ASP A 188 20.94 -3.68 -0.01
N LEU A 189 19.86 -3.85 -0.78
CA LEU A 189 18.60 -4.45 -0.31
C LEU A 189 18.40 -5.88 -0.80
N PHE A 190 19.05 -6.27 -1.89
CA PHE A 190 18.91 -7.59 -2.50
C PHE A 190 20.28 -8.17 -2.84
N THR A 191 20.43 -9.49 -2.66
CA THR A 191 21.58 -10.18 -3.23
C THR A 191 21.52 -10.11 -4.76
N ARG A 192 22.69 -10.08 -5.39
CA ARG A 192 22.77 -10.07 -6.87
C ARG A 192 22.14 -11.32 -7.49
N ARG A 193 22.25 -12.46 -6.82
CA ARG A 193 21.53 -13.69 -7.17
C ARG A 193 20.01 -13.51 -7.15
N ALA A 194 19.46 -12.90 -6.09
CA ALA A 194 18.02 -12.63 -6.03
C ALA A 194 17.57 -11.70 -7.15
N LEU A 195 18.33 -10.65 -7.45
CA LEU A 195 18.06 -9.73 -8.55
C LEU A 195 18.09 -10.40 -9.92
N HIS A 196 19.07 -11.29 -10.15
CA HIS A 196 19.12 -12.12 -11.35
C HIS A 196 17.84 -12.94 -11.54
N ASN A 197 17.38 -13.58 -10.47
CA ASN A 197 16.17 -14.40 -10.50
C ASN A 197 14.89 -13.55 -10.64
N ILE A 198 14.85 -12.34 -10.07
CA ILE A 198 13.75 -11.40 -10.27
C ILE A 198 13.69 -10.96 -11.74
N ASP A 199 14.82 -10.67 -12.37
CA ASP A 199 14.88 -10.33 -13.79
C ASP A 199 14.39 -11.47 -14.68
N LEU A 200 14.72 -12.74 -14.36
CA LEU A 200 14.17 -13.90 -15.08
C LEU A 200 12.63 -13.96 -15.00
N ILE A 201 12.04 -13.61 -13.86
CA ILE A 201 10.58 -13.51 -13.72
C ILE A 201 10.04 -12.35 -14.56
N LEU A 202 10.67 -11.18 -14.50
CA LEU A 202 10.26 -10.00 -15.27
C LEU A 202 10.33 -10.23 -16.78
N ASP A 203 11.36 -10.92 -17.27
CA ASP A 203 11.51 -11.26 -18.68
C ASP A 203 10.30 -12.07 -19.20
N GLU A 204 9.81 -13.04 -18.43
CA GLU A 204 8.62 -13.81 -18.80
C GLU A 204 7.32 -13.03 -18.62
N ILE A 205 7.19 -12.23 -17.56
CA ILE A 205 5.99 -11.42 -17.30
C ILE A 205 5.71 -10.46 -18.48
N LYS A 206 6.76 -9.92 -19.09
CA LYS A 206 6.66 -9.00 -20.24
C LYS A 206 5.95 -9.59 -21.46
N LEU A 207 5.88 -10.92 -21.56
CA LEU A 207 5.29 -11.62 -22.70
C LEU A 207 3.77 -11.80 -22.59
N PHE A 208 3.17 -11.51 -21.43
CA PHE A 208 1.74 -11.67 -21.21
C PHE A 208 0.94 -10.42 -21.59
N PRO A 209 -0.35 -10.56 -21.97
CA PRO A 209 -1.25 -9.43 -22.18
C PRO A 209 -1.44 -8.59 -20.91
N ASP A 210 -1.70 -7.28 -21.07
CA ASP A 210 -1.78 -6.27 -20.02
C ASP A 210 -2.48 -6.69 -18.72
N THR A 211 -3.66 -7.32 -18.80
CA THR A 211 -4.44 -7.71 -17.61
C THR A 211 -3.70 -8.77 -16.79
N ILE A 212 -3.12 -9.76 -17.45
CA ILE A 212 -2.37 -10.85 -16.81
C ILE A 212 -0.99 -10.36 -16.38
N GLN A 213 -0.31 -9.61 -17.25
CA GLN A 213 0.96 -8.97 -16.95
C GLN A 213 0.88 -8.14 -15.67
N LYS A 214 -0.15 -7.29 -15.53
CA LYS A 214 -0.36 -6.47 -14.33
C LYS A 214 -0.57 -7.30 -13.07
N ALA A 215 -1.35 -8.39 -13.15
CA ALA A 215 -1.54 -9.31 -12.02
C ALA A 215 -0.24 -9.99 -11.60
N LEU A 216 0.60 -10.39 -12.56
CA LEU A 216 1.90 -11.00 -12.30
C LEU A 216 2.92 -9.99 -11.75
N LEU A 217 2.95 -8.76 -12.28
CA LEU A 217 3.79 -7.67 -11.77
C LEU A 217 3.44 -7.35 -10.32
N LEU A 218 2.14 -7.21 -10.00
CA LEU A 218 1.70 -6.96 -8.62
C LEU A 218 1.97 -8.16 -7.71
N THR A 219 1.95 -9.38 -8.25
CA THR A 219 2.38 -10.58 -7.51
C THR A 219 3.86 -10.46 -7.16
N LEU A 220 4.69 -10.08 -8.13
CA LEU A 220 6.13 -9.89 -7.94
C LEU A 220 6.42 -8.77 -6.92
N THR A 221 5.81 -7.59 -7.04
CA THR A 221 6.01 -6.49 -6.07
C THR A 221 5.49 -6.85 -4.68
N SER A 222 4.42 -7.64 -4.57
CA SER A 222 3.92 -8.11 -3.26
C SER A 222 4.89 -9.08 -2.58
N SER A 223 5.72 -9.77 -3.37
CA SER A 223 6.70 -10.75 -2.92
C SER A 223 8.10 -10.18 -2.70
N SER A 224 8.42 -9.03 -3.31
CA SER A 224 9.79 -8.50 -3.36
C SER A 224 10.41 -8.22 -1.99
N GLY A 225 9.61 -7.76 -1.01
CA GLY A 225 10.09 -7.59 0.36
C GLY A 225 10.60 -8.90 0.99
N GLN A 226 9.98 -10.04 0.64
CA GLN A 226 10.40 -11.36 1.12
C GLN A 226 11.59 -11.94 0.32
N MET A 227 11.86 -11.39 -0.86
CA MET A 227 13.02 -11.72 -1.70
C MET A 227 14.26 -10.89 -1.34
N SER A 228 14.09 -9.86 -0.50
CA SER A 228 15.13 -8.94 -0.09
C SER A 228 15.93 -9.45 1.12
N SER A 229 17.09 -8.86 1.34
CA SER A 229 17.91 -9.03 2.55
C SER A 229 17.33 -8.31 3.77
N MET A 230 16.16 -7.67 3.67
CA MET A 230 15.47 -7.03 4.81
C MET A 230 14.64 -8.01 5.66
N VAL A 231 14.65 -9.30 5.31
CA VAL A 231 13.92 -10.32 6.05
C VAL A 231 14.70 -10.70 7.31
N PHE A 232 14.34 -10.10 8.43
CA PHE A 232 14.99 -10.38 9.72
C PHE A 232 14.73 -11.81 10.22
N ALA A 233 15.69 -12.34 10.95
CA ALA A 233 15.51 -13.57 11.71
C ALA A 233 14.83 -13.27 13.05
N ILE A 234 13.72 -13.95 13.33
CA ILE A 234 13.05 -13.89 14.62
C ILE A 234 13.79 -14.85 15.55
N THR A 235 14.35 -14.31 16.63
CA THR A 235 14.98 -15.06 17.72
C THR A 235 14.22 -14.81 19.03
N ASN A 236 14.35 -15.71 20.01
CA ASN A 236 13.78 -15.55 21.35
C ASN A 236 12.26 -15.27 21.38
N ARG A 237 11.50 -15.91 20.47
CA ARG A 237 10.05 -15.73 20.43
C ARG A 237 9.43 -16.22 21.72
N GLY A 238 8.42 -15.48 22.21
CA GLY A 238 7.74 -15.78 23.47
C GLY A 238 8.43 -15.23 24.71
N LYS A 239 9.52 -14.44 24.57
CA LYS A 239 10.14 -13.68 25.67
C LYS A 239 9.13 -12.80 26.43
N THR A 240 8.18 -12.18 25.72
CA THR A 240 7.11 -11.38 26.32
C THR A 240 6.03 -12.20 27.04
N LYS A 241 6.01 -13.53 26.83
CA LYS A 241 5.09 -14.49 27.46
C LYS A 241 5.82 -15.48 28.38
N ASN A 242 7.09 -15.22 28.73
CA ASN A 242 7.96 -16.11 29.50
C ASN A 242 8.11 -17.55 28.94
N GLN A 243 7.90 -17.75 27.63
CA GLN A 243 8.10 -19.03 26.94
C GLN A 243 9.10 -18.83 25.81
N ILE A 244 10.40 -18.80 26.14
CA ILE A 244 11.46 -18.51 25.18
C ILE A 244 11.71 -19.76 24.32
N SER A 245 11.54 -19.61 23.00
CA SER A 245 12.02 -20.59 22.04
C SER A 245 13.38 -20.18 21.48
N ASN A 246 14.34 -21.11 21.48
CA ASN A 246 15.63 -20.96 20.81
C ASN A 246 15.55 -21.15 19.28
N LYS A 247 14.34 -21.44 18.77
CA LYS A 247 14.13 -21.67 17.34
C LYS A 247 14.20 -20.35 16.58
N ILE A 248 15.06 -20.31 15.57
CA ILE A 248 15.07 -19.21 14.60
C ILE A 248 13.87 -19.37 13.66
N GLU A 249 13.13 -18.30 13.44
CA GLU A 249 12.00 -18.23 12.52
C GLU A 249 12.18 -17.10 11.50
N VAL A 250 11.52 -17.26 10.35
CA VAL A 250 11.60 -16.29 9.25
C VAL A 250 10.67 -15.11 9.54
N GLY A 251 11.22 -13.90 9.58
CA GLY A 251 10.46 -12.67 9.67
C GLY A 251 9.88 -12.23 8.32
N SER A 252 9.53 -10.94 8.25
CA SER A 252 9.08 -10.31 7.00
C SER A 252 9.44 -8.83 7.00
N TRP A 253 9.47 -8.21 5.84
CA TRP A 253 9.75 -6.78 5.74
C TRP A 253 8.68 -5.92 6.43
N VAL A 254 9.07 -5.20 7.48
CA VAL A 254 8.17 -4.38 8.32
C VAL A 254 8.03 -2.95 7.79
N ILE A 255 8.97 -2.05 8.11
CA ILE A 255 8.97 -0.67 7.62
C ILE A 255 10.41 -0.17 7.47
N GLY A 256 10.64 0.65 6.45
CA GLY A 256 11.97 1.17 6.10
C GLY A 256 12.86 0.15 5.42
N TYR A 257 14.03 0.60 4.99
CA TYR A 257 15.04 -0.13 4.23
C TYR A 257 16.18 -0.61 5.12
N TRP A 258 15.81 -1.10 6.30
CA TRP A 258 16.75 -1.69 7.23
C TRP A 258 17.12 -3.11 6.79
N ARG A 259 18.41 -3.36 6.59
CA ARG A 259 19.00 -4.69 6.49
C ARG A 259 19.48 -5.12 7.89
N PRO A 260 18.81 -6.09 8.52
CA PRO A 260 19.25 -6.64 9.81
C PRO A 260 20.60 -7.33 9.68
N GLU A 261 21.38 -7.34 10.76
CA GLU A 261 22.61 -8.14 10.83
C GLU A 261 22.28 -9.61 10.57
N LEU A 262 21.39 -10.19 11.39
CA LEU A 262 20.87 -11.54 11.23
C LEU A 262 19.62 -11.54 10.34
N HIS A 263 19.77 -11.98 9.09
CA HIS A 263 18.72 -11.91 8.08
C HIS A 263 18.71 -13.13 7.15
N PHE A 264 17.62 -13.29 6.42
CA PHE A 264 17.47 -14.32 5.41
C PHE A 264 17.61 -13.76 4.00
N GLU A 265 18.32 -14.48 3.15
CA GLU A 265 18.00 -14.54 1.72
C GLU A 265 17.08 -15.74 1.50
N ILE A 266 16.03 -15.56 0.69
CA ILE A 266 15.02 -16.59 0.43
C ILE A 266 14.97 -16.86 -1.06
N ASN A 267 14.80 -18.13 -1.41
CA ASN A 267 14.63 -18.53 -2.80
C ASN A 267 13.48 -17.74 -3.45
N VAL A 268 13.83 -16.96 -4.48
CA VAL A 268 12.93 -16.01 -5.16
C VAL A 268 11.68 -16.71 -5.72
N TRP A 269 11.82 -17.91 -6.30
CA TRP A 269 10.66 -18.64 -6.82
C TRP A 269 9.68 -19.00 -5.70
N ASN A 270 10.18 -19.46 -4.54
CA ASN A 270 9.33 -19.79 -3.39
C ASN A 270 8.52 -18.56 -2.90
N CYS A 271 9.13 -17.38 -2.90
CA CYS A 271 8.47 -16.12 -2.54
C CYS A 271 7.37 -15.76 -3.55
N PHE A 272 7.70 -15.80 -4.85
CA PHE A 272 6.77 -15.49 -5.94
C PHE A 272 5.58 -16.46 -5.94
N GLU A 273 5.84 -17.77 -5.95
CA GLU A 273 4.83 -18.83 -5.98
C GLU A 273 3.89 -18.74 -4.77
N SER A 274 4.43 -18.42 -3.57
CA SER A 274 3.61 -18.21 -2.37
C SER A 274 2.62 -17.07 -2.53
N ARG A 275 3.03 -15.94 -3.14
CA ARG A 275 2.13 -14.80 -3.39
C ARG A 275 1.16 -15.08 -4.52
N ALA A 276 1.62 -15.73 -5.59
CA ALA A 276 0.79 -16.14 -6.71
C ALA A 276 -0.39 -17.02 -6.26
N LYS A 277 -0.11 -18.02 -5.40
CA LYS A 277 -1.15 -18.88 -4.81
C LYS A 277 -2.16 -18.10 -3.96
N LYS A 278 -1.72 -17.08 -3.23
CA LYS A 278 -2.63 -16.19 -2.46
C LYS A 278 -3.52 -15.37 -3.39
N LEU A 279 -2.96 -14.81 -4.46
CA LEU A 279 -3.74 -14.07 -5.43
C LEU A 279 -4.74 -14.97 -6.14
N TYR A 280 -4.31 -16.14 -6.62
CA TYR A 280 -5.19 -17.12 -7.25
C TYR A 280 -6.39 -17.45 -6.35
N LYS A 281 -6.15 -17.77 -5.07
CA LYS A 281 -7.23 -18.00 -4.10
C LYS A 281 -8.17 -16.80 -3.98
N ALA A 282 -7.62 -15.59 -3.88
CA ALA A 282 -8.42 -14.37 -3.81
C ALA A 282 -9.24 -14.13 -5.09
N LEU A 283 -8.76 -14.54 -6.27
CA LEU A 283 -9.49 -14.44 -7.53
C LEU A 283 -10.61 -15.48 -7.65
N VAL A 284 -10.42 -16.69 -7.11
CA VAL A 284 -11.47 -17.73 -7.09
C VAL A 284 -12.69 -17.27 -6.29
N ASP A 285 -12.47 -16.53 -5.20
CA ASP A 285 -13.52 -16.06 -4.31
C ASP A 285 -14.32 -14.85 -4.86
N ILE A 286 -13.92 -14.28 -6.00
CA ILE A 286 -14.48 -13.05 -6.56
C ILE A 286 -15.11 -13.35 -7.92
N SER A 287 -16.38 -13.01 -8.09
CA SER A 287 -17.00 -13.05 -9.42
C SER A 287 -16.32 -12.05 -10.36
N GLU A 288 -16.12 -12.45 -11.61
CA GLU A 288 -15.46 -11.60 -12.60
C GLU A 288 -16.18 -10.25 -12.74
N HIS A 289 -15.44 -9.17 -12.51
CA HIS A 289 -15.90 -7.81 -12.73
C HIS A 289 -14.83 -7.04 -13.49
N LYS A 290 -15.21 -6.59 -14.69
CA LYS A 290 -14.46 -5.59 -15.44
C LYS A 290 -15.26 -4.31 -15.40
N TYR A 291 -14.71 -3.28 -14.77
CA TYR A 291 -15.34 -1.98 -14.71
C TYR A 291 -14.94 -1.12 -15.91
N LEU A 292 -15.88 -0.31 -16.41
CA LEU A 292 -15.61 0.65 -17.47
C LEU A 292 -14.56 1.65 -16.99
N ARG A 293 -13.50 1.84 -17.77
CA ARG A 293 -12.47 2.85 -17.55
C ARG A 293 -12.66 4.02 -18.51
N HIS A 294 -12.37 5.21 -18.04
CA HIS A 294 -12.41 6.43 -18.83
C HIS A 294 -11.02 7.04 -18.91
N GLU A 295 -10.74 7.74 -20.00
CA GLU A 295 -9.45 8.38 -20.27
C GLU A 295 -9.42 9.86 -19.84
N SER A 296 -10.58 10.45 -19.51
CA SER A 296 -10.66 11.86 -19.12
C SER A 296 -11.83 12.15 -18.19
N ILE A 297 -11.72 13.26 -17.45
CA ILE A 297 -12.78 13.78 -16.58
C ILE A 297 -14.07 14.00 -17.40
N SER A 298 -13.96 14.61 -18.59
CA SER A 298 -15.10 14.85 -19.48
C SER A 298 -15.81 13.56 -19.90
N ALA A 299 -15.05 12.50 -20.23
CA ALA A 299 -15.62 11.20 -20.61
C ALA A 299 -16.39 10.55 -19.45
N LEU A 300 -15.82 10.55 -18.23
CA LEU A 300 -16.49 10.01 -17.05
C LEU A 300 -17.77 10.80 -16.71
N LEU A 301 -17.73 12.13 -16.80
CA LEU A 301 -18.88 12.98 -16.52
C LEU A 301 -20.07 12.71 -17.46
N LYS A 302 -19.79 12.36 -18.72
CA LYS A 302 -20.80 11.97 -19.73
C LYS A 302 -21.31 10.54 -19.55
N SER A 303 -20.59 9.69 -18.82
CA SER A 303 -20.98 8.32 -18.53
C SER A 303 -21.82 8.22 -17.26
N ARG A 304 -22.67 7.18 -17.14
CA ARG A 304 -23.38 6.84 -15.90
C ARG A 304 -22.64 5.85 -15.01
N GLN A 305 -21.54 5.26 -15.50
CA GLN A 305 -20.77 4.25 -14.77
C GLN A 305 -19.27 4.31 -15.09
N GLY A 306 -18.49 3.60 -14.28
CA GLY A 306 -17.06 3.41 -14.49
C GLY A 306 -16.18 4.29 -13.60
N ALA A 307 -14.88 4.23 -13.88
CA ALA A 307 -13.87 4.92 -13.11
C ALA A 307 -12.81 5.60 -13.98
N LEU A 308 -12.18 6.63 -13.44
CA LEU A 308 -11.03 7.32 -13.99
C LEU A 308 -9.92 7.32 -12.93
N ILE A 309 -8.75 6.82 -13.29
CA ILE A 309 -7.57 6.76 -12.41
C ILE A 309 -6.46 7.60 -13.04
N ILE A 310 -5.96 8.60 -12.32
CA ILE A 310 -5.03 9.61 -12.84
C ILE A 310 -3.74 9.62 -12.03
N ASN A 311 -2.59 9.52 -12.70
CA ASN A 311 -1.28 9.63 -12.06
C ASN A 311 -0.74 11.07 -12.14
N ASP A 312 -1.02 11.90 -11.14
CA ASP A 312 -0.50 13.28 -11.08
C ASP A 312 -0.67 13.86 -9.66
N ASP A 313 -0.25 15.12 -9.47
CA ASP A 313 -0.56 15.92 -8.28
C ASP A 313 -2.07 16.18 -8.20
N CYS A 314 -2.65 15.96 -7.02
CA CYS A 314 -4.09 16.05 -6.84
C CYS A 314 -4.65 17.45 -7.01
N ILE A 315 -3.90 18.50 -6.65
CA ILE A 315 -4.35 19.89 -6.78
C ILE A 315 -4.42 20.25 -8.28
N ASP A 316 -3.37 19.93 -9.04
CA ASP A 316 -3.30 20.17 -10.49
C ASP A 316 -4.44 19.48 -11.25
N VAL A 317 -4.83 18.28 -10.82
CA VAL A 317 -5.94 17.53 -11.42
C VAL A 317 -7.30 18.06 -10.98
N MET A 318 -7.47 18.38 -9.69
CA MET A 318 -8.73 18.88 -9.15
C MET A 318 -9.14 20.21 -9.78
N GLN A 319 -8.18 21.08 -10.13
CA GLN A 319 -8.43 22.32 -10.87
C GLN A 319 -9.13 22.10 -12.22
N LYS A 320 -8.95 20.92 -12.83
CA LYS A 320 -9.58 20.54 -14.11
C LYS A 320 -10.97 19.92 -13.92
N ILE A 321 -11.38 19.62 -12.69
CA ILE A 321 -12.71 19.10 -12.36
C ILE A 321 -13.70 20.27 -12.30
N PRO A 322 -14.86 20.19 -13.00
CA PRO A 322 -15.88 21.22 -12.93
C PRO A 322 -16.40 21.46 -11.51
N GLU A 323 -16.80 22.69 -11.22
CA GLU A 323 -17.41 23.03 -9.93
C GLU A 323 -18.66 22.19 -9.67
N LYS A 324 -18.95 21.93 -8.39
CA LYS A 324 -20.18 21.26 -7.95
C LYS A 324 -20.52 19.97 -8.72
N SER A 325 -19.51 19.17 -9.05
CA SER A 325 -19.67 17.94 -9.85
C SER A 325 -19.40 16.65 -9.08
N ILE A 326 -18.80 16.74 -7.88
CA ILE A 326 -18.43 15.61 -7.06
C ILE A 326 -19.41 15.48 -5.89
N LYS A 327 -20.07 14.34 -5.77
CA LYS A 327 -21.02 14.09 -4.68
C LYS A 327 -20.32 13.84 -3.35
N MET A 328 -19.22 13.09 -3.40
CA MET A 328 -18.48 12.74 -2.20
C MET A 328 -16.98 12.79 -2.46
N ILE A 329 -16.25 13.42 -1.55
CA ILE A 329 -14.80 13.28 -1.46
C ILE A 329 -14.53 12.39 -0.25
N CYS A 330 -13.83 11.28 -0.44
CA CYS A 330 -13.48 10.35 0.64
C CYS A 330 -12.02 9.95 0.50
N THR A 331 -11.18 10.34 1.47
CA THR A 331 -9.74 10.25 1.28
C THR A 331 -8.92 10.24 2.56
N ASP A 332 -7.70 9.70 2.45
CA ASP A 332 -6.71 9.56 3.52
C ASP A 332 -5.39 10.20 3.05
N PRO A 333 -5.27 11.54 3.14
CA PRO A 333 -4.06 12.23 2.72
C PRO A 333 -2.87 11.83 3.61
N PRO A 334 -1.63 12.17 3.24
CA PRO A 334 -0.49 11.93 4.11
C PRO A 334 -0.64 12.63 5.47
N HIS A 335 -0.50 11.87 6.56
CA HIS A 335 -0.61 12.41 7.92
C HIS A 335 0.70 13.07 8.33
N SER A 336 0.91 14.33 7.93
CA SER A 336 2.08 15.11 8.33
C SER A 336 3.40 14.38 8.00
N ASP A 337 4.22 14.08 9.00
CA ASP A 337 5.52 13.43 8.89
C ASP A 337 5.49 11.92 9.25
N ARG A 338 4.33 11.26 9.18
CA ARG A 338 4.24 9.85 9.61
C ARG A 338 4.88 8.86 8.65
N ILE A 339 4.57 8.94 7.34
CA ILE A 339 4.91 7.91 6.35
C ILE A 339 5.44 8.58 5.07
N PRO A 340 6.67 8.28 4.63
CA PRO A 340 7.18 8.73 3.33
C PRO A 340 6.79 7.74 2.23
N TYR A 341 5.58 7.90 1.67
CA TYR A 341 4.96 6.92 0.78
C TYR A 341 5.73 6.67 -0.52
N LEU A 342 6.15 7.72 -1.23
CA LEU A 342 6.93 7.55 -2.46
C LEU A 342 8.30 6.92 -2.19
N GLU A 343 8.99 7.35 -1.12
CA GLU A 343 10.30 6.79 -0.77
C GLU A 343 10.18 5.30 -0.44
N LEU A 344 9.13 4.87 0.27
CA LEU A 344 8.91 3.46 0.62
C LEU A 344 8.46 2.59 -0.55
N SER A 345 7.68 3.14 -1.47
CA SER A 345 7.19 2.44 -2.66
C SER A 345 8.18 2.45 -3.83
N GLU A 346 9.33 3.14 -3.71
CA GLU A 346 10.33 3.23 -4.77
C GLU A 346 10.85 1.86 -5.22
N ILE A 347 10.99 0.88 -4.32
CA ILE A 347 11.30 -0.51 -4.70
C ILE A 347 10.24 -1.06 -5.66
N TRP A 348 8.95 -0.85 -5.37
CA TRP A 348 7.88 -1.34 -6.24
C TRP A 348 7.84 -0.57 -7.57
N ASN A 349 7.94 0.76 -7.52
CA ASN A 349 7.98 1.58 -8.73
C ASN A 349 9.17 1.22 -9.64
N SER A 350 10.32 0.87 -9.07
CA SER A 350 11.49 0.43 -9.84
C SER A 350 11.28 -0.90 -10.55
N ILE A 351 10.63 -1.88 -9.89
CA ILE A 351 10.26 -3.18 -10.47
C ILE A 351 9.21 -3.01 -11.56
N LEU A 352 8.25 -2.09 -11.35
CA LEU A 352 7.25 -1.72 -12.35
C LEU A 352 7.82 -0.85 -13.48
N ASN A 353 9.10 -0.47 -13.39
CA ASN A 353 9.77 0.45 -14.31
C ASN A 353 9.00 1.76 -14.52
N LYS A 354 8.53 2.37 -13.42
CA LYS A 354 7.80 3.64 -13.40
C LYS A 354 8.65 4.76 -12.79
N ASP A 355 8.60 5.92 -13.41
CA ASP A 355 9.22 7.14 -12.89
C ASP A 355 8.39 7.75 -11.76
N VAL A 356 9.07 8.27 -10.75
CA VAL A 356 8.44 8.79 -9.53
C VAL A 356 8.74 10.27 -9.39
N ASN A 357 7.69 11.09 -9.30
CA ASN A 357 7.83 12.53 -9.04
C ASN A 357 7.83 12.81 -7.53
N PHE A 358 9.03 12.83 -6.92
CA PHE A 358 9.19 13.16 -5.50
C PHE A 358 8.94 14.65 -5.20
N GLU A 359 9.04 15.54 -6.19
CA GLU A 359 8.97 16.98 -5.99
C GLU A 359 7.56 17.48 -5.75
N LYS A 360 6.53 16.84 -6.33
CA LYS A 360 5.14 17.28 -6.12
C LYS A 360 4.49 16.69 -4.86
N GLU A 361 5.01 15.59 -4.30
CA GLU A 361 4.41 14.87 -3.15
C GLU A 361 4.06 15.79 -1.96
N ILE A 362 2.82 15.69 -1.45
CA ILE A 362 2.33 16.46 -0.30
C ILE A 362 2.68 15.73 0.99
N ILE A 363 3.87 15.96 1.53
CA ILE A 363 4.33 15.33 2.78
C ILE A 363 5.21 16.29 3.58
N ILE A 364 5.55 15.90 4.80
CA ILE A 364 6.68 16.44 5.55
C ILE A 364 7.81 15.41 5.54
N SER A 365 8.99 15.83 5.07
CA SER A 365 10.16 14.96 5.00
C SER A 365 11.30 15.44 5.90
N ASN A 366 11.91 14.50 6.62
CA ASN A 366 13.19 14.65 7.31
C ASN A 366 14.39 14.49 6.34
N ALA A 367 14.16 14.03 5.10
CA ALA A 367 15.18 14.06 4.07
C ALA A 367 15.42 15.51 3.64
N LYS A 368 16.58 16.06 4.01
CA LYS A 368 16.93 17.46 3.77
C LYS A 368 16.92 17.79 2.28
N GLU A 369 17.37 16.82 1.48
CA GLU A 369 17.43 16.88 0.01
C GLU A 369 16.05 17.13 -0.62
N ARG A 370 14.96 16.72 0.05
CA ARG A 370 13.60 16.88 -0.48
C ARG A 370 12.97 18.25 -0.21
N ASN A 371 13.52 19.02 0.74
CA ASN A 371 13.01 20.35 1.12
C ASN A 371 11.48 20.40 1.39
N LYS A 372 10.94 19.36 2.03
CA LYS A 372 9.51 19.20 2.34
C LYS A 372 9.17 19.64 3.76
N LYS A 373 9.05 20.96 3.95
CA LYS A 373 8.79 21.60 5.25
C LYS A 373 7.30 21.60 5.62
N LYS A 374 7.01 21.67 6.92
CA LYS A 374 5.66 21.72 7.48
C LYS A 374 4.82 22.88 6.96
N SER A 375 5.38 24.09 6.84
CA SER A 375 4.65 25.26 6.31
C SER A 375 4.09 25.01 4.90
N LYS A 376 4.93 24.52 3.98
CA LYS A 376 4.52 24.14 2.62
C LYS A 376 3.48 23.01 2.61
N TYR A 377 3.61 22.05 3.52
CA TYR A 377 2.59 20.99 3.67
C TYR A 377 1.24 21.59 4.08
N ILE A 378 1.19 22.50 5.05
CA ILE A 378 -0.05 23.17 5.48
C ILE A 378 -0.65 23.98 4.34
N GLU A 379 0.16 24.74 3.59
CA GLU A 379 -0.29 25.52 2.42
C GLU A 379 -0.90 24.63 1.32
N LYS A 380 -0.23 23.52 1.00
CA LYS A 380 -0.76 22.55 0.03
C LYS A 380 -2.04 21.88 0.52
N MET A 381 -2.11 21.50 1.79
CA MET A 381 -3.34 20.95 2.39
C MET A 381 -4.48 21.98 2.36
N LYS A 382 -4.21 23.26 2.66
CA LYS A 382 -5.20 24.35 2.50
C LYS A 382 -5.70 24.44 1.05
N SER A 383 -4.79 24.42 0.08
CA SER A 383 -5.13 24.44 -1.35
C SER A 383 -6.00 23.25 -1.76
N PHE A 384 -5.66 22.05 -1.26
CA PHE A 384 -6.48 20.84 -1.44
C PHE A 384 -7.90 20.98 -0.86
N ILE A 385 -8.05 21.53 0.35
CA ILE A 385 -9.39 21.79 0.93
C ILE A 385 -10.16 22.84 0.10
N GLY A 386 -9.47 23.87 -0.40
CA GLY A 386 -10.04 24.88 -1.29
C GLY A 386 -10.62 24.28 -2.57
N GLU A 387 -9.84 23.47 -3.29
CA GLU A 387 -10.33 22.76 -4.47
C GLU A 387 -11.45 21.78 -4.14
N SER A 388 -11.36 21.10 -2.98
CA SER A 388 -12.44 20.22 -2.49
C SER A 388 -13.75 20.98 -2.29
N SER A 389 -13.69 22.20 -1.73
CA SER A 389 -14.85 23.08 -1.53
C SER A 389 -15.51 23.52 -2.85
N ARG A 390 -14.69 23.73 -3.89
CA ARG A 390 -15.14 24.18 -5.23
C ARG A 390 -15.86 23.07 -5.99
N ILE A 391 -15.32 21.85 -5.98
CA ILE A 391 -15.81 20.74 -6.81
C ILE A 391 -16.97 19.95 -6.16
N LEU A 392 -17.14 20.07 -4.84
CA LEU A 392 -18.19 19.35 -4.11
C LEU A 392 -19.58 19.93 -4.44
N THR A 393 -20.58 19.07 -4.69
CA THR A 393 -21.98 19.49 -4.89
C THR A 393 -22.51 20.20 -3.64
N ASP A 394 -23.55 21.02 -3.80
CA ASP A 394 -24.17 21.76 -2.68
C ASP A 394 -24.66 20.84 -1.56
N ASP A 395 -25.02 19.60 -1.90
CA ASP A 395 -25.44 18.54 -1.00
C ASP A 395 -24.39 17.43 -0.79
N GLY A 396 -23.14 17.70 -1.12
CA GLY A 396 -22.06 16.73 -1.06
C GLY A 396 -21.46 16.57 0.33
N THR A 397 -20.78 15.44 0.52
CA THR A 397 -20.09 15.08 1.76
C THR A 397 -18.58 14.98 1.53
N PHE A 398 -17.78 15.55 2.42
CA PHE A 398 -16.33 15.40 2.40
C PHE A 398 -15.85 14.69 3.67
N LEU A 399 -15.23 13.52 3.48
CA LEU A 399 -14.60 12.71 4.51
C LEU A 399 -13.08 12.76 4.34
N ILE A 400 -12.40 13.18 5.40
CA ILE A 400 -10.93 13.17 5.47
C ILE A 400 -10.49 12.36 6.68
N TYR A 401 -9.72 11.30 6.41
CA TYR A 401 -9.10 10.47 7.43
C TYR A 401 -7.78 11.15 7.80
N PHE A 402 -7.66 11.63 9.04
CA PHE A 402 -6.49 12.39 9.46
C PHE A 402 -6.22 12.25 10.94
N ASN A 403 -4.94 12.18 11.29
CA ASN A 403 -4.49 12.41 12.65
C ASN A 403 -3.02 12.86 12.67
N ALA A 404 -2.67 13.78 13.57
CA ALA A 404 -1.30 14.27 13.78
C ALA A 404 -1.06 14.55 15.27
N ARG A 405 0.21 14.44 15.69
CA ARG A 405 0.63 14.59 17.10
C ARG A 405 0.69 16.02 17.58
N ASP A 406 0.74 16.98 16.68
CA ASP A 406 1.01 18.38 16.98
C ASP A 406 -0.07 19.28 16.39
N GLN A 407 -0.43 20.35 17.11
CA GLN A 407 -1.51 21.27 16.72
C GLN A 407 -1.23 21.97 15.39
N GLU A 408 0.05 22.21 15.10
CA GLU A 408 0.47 22.90 13.88
C GLU A 408 0.08 22.10 12.62
N SER A 409 0.21 20.77 12.64
CA SER A 409 -0.21 19.90 11.55
C SER A 409 -1.72 19.94 11.25
N TRP A 410 -2.55 20.45 12.16
CA TRP A 410 -4.00 20.59 11.97
C TRP A 410 -4.41 21.99 11.45
N LYS A 411 -3.49 22.95 11.40
CA LYS A 411 -3.76 24.33 10.98
C LYS A 411 -4.26 24.46 9.53
N PHE A 412 -4.19 23.41 8.73
CA PHE A 412 -4.84 23.45 7.42
C PHE A 412 -6.37 23.61 7.52
N LEU A 413 -6.99 23.21 8.63
CA LEU A 413 -8.43 23.38 8.87
C LEU A 413 -8.84 24.84 9.10
N GLU A 414 -7.91 25.75 9.41
CA GLU A 414 -8.19 27.19 9.56
C GLU A 414 -8.79 27.80 8.28
N ILE A 415 -8.58 27.17 7.11
CA ILE A 415 -9.19 27.61 5.86
C ILE A 415 -10.73 27.56 5.90
N LEU A 416 -11.31 26.72 6.77
CA LEU A 416 -12.77 26.55 6.89
C LEU A 416 -13.47 27.81 7.40
N GLU A 417 -12.78 28.58 8.23
CA GLU A 417 -13.31 29.82 8.82
C GLU A 417 -13.39 30.94 7.78
N ASN A 418 -12.34 31.10 6.97
CA ASN A 418 -12.13 32.33 6.20
C ASN A 418 -12.23 32.17 4.68
N ASN A 419 -11.96 30.99 4.12
CA ASN A 419 -11.70 30.84 2.68
C ASN A 419 -12.30 29.56 2.07
N SER A 420 -13.35 29.00 2.68
CA SER A 420 -14.06 27.86 2.10
C SER A 420 -15.57 27.93 2.33
N ASP A 421 -16.31 27.36 1.38
CA ASP A 421 -17.74 27.08 1.50
C ASP A 421 -17.98 25.81 2.32
N LEU A 422 -16.94 25.17 2.87
CA LEU A 422 -17.08 23.99 3.70
C LEU A 422 -17.27 24.37 5.17
N GLN A 423 -18.00 23.52 5.89
CA GLN A 423 -18.14 23.55 7.33
C GLN A 423 -17.86 22.17 7.91
N PHE A 424 -17.15 22.14 9.03
CA PHE A 424 -16.96 20.95 9.83
C PHE A 424 -18.27 20.58 10.55
N ILE A 425 -18.67 19.32 10.47
CA ILE A 425 -19.92 18.82 11.08
C ILE A 425 -19.63 17.95 12.29
N GLY A 426 -18.53 17.21 12.26
CA GLY A 426 -18.09 16.39 13.37
C GLY A 426 -17.01 15.41 12.96
N ALA A 427 -16.55 14.65 13.94
CA ALA A 427 -15.55 13.62 13.76
C ALA A 427 -15.84 12.42 14.65
N PHE A 428 -15.29 11.27 14.29
CA PHE A 428 -15.29 10.07 15.14
C PHE A 428 -13.95 9.33 15.00
N PRO A 429 -13.51 8.60 16.04
CA PRO A 429 -12.31 7.79 15.97
C PRO A 429 -12.54 6.58 15.05
N MET A 430 -11.57 6.31 14.18
CA MET A 430 -11.50 5.11 13.37
C MET A 430 -10.56 4.12 14.04
N GLU A 431 -11.13 2.98 14.43
CA GLU A 431 -10.38 1.82 14.91
C GLU A 431 -9.69 1.11 13.74
N TYR A 432 -8.48 0.62 13.97
CA TYR A 432 -7.77 -0.20 13.00
C TYR A 432 -8.18 -1.68 13.12
N SER A 433 -8.19 -2.42 12.01
CA SER A 433 -8.46 -3.87 12.03
C SER A 433 -7.36 -4.69 12.73
N ALA A 434 -6.17 -4.11 12.88
CA ALA A 434 -5.05 -4.62 13.63
C ALA A 434 -4.04 -3.50 13.89
N ASN A 435 -3.35 -3.52 15.03
CA ASN A 435 -2.25 -2.60 15.30
C ASN A 435 -1.05 -2.92 14.40
N SER A 436 -0.31 -1.89 14.02
CA SER A 436 1.00 -2.02 13.39
C SER A 436 2.09 -2.32 14.42
N VAL A 437 3.17 -2.98 13.97
CA VAL A 437 4.37 -3.23 14.79
C VAL A 437 4.92 -1.95 15.42
N VAL A 438 4.78 -0.81 14.74
CA VAL A 438 5.22 0.50 15.24
C VAL A 438 4.31 0.99 16.37
N GLN A 439 2.98 0.81 16.26
CA GLN A 439 2.02 1.17 17.31
C GLN A 439 2.19 0.31 18.55
N ASP A 440 2.49 -0.98 18.38
CA ASP A 440 2.65 -1.91 19.50
C ASP A 440 3.96 -1.69 20.28
N ASN A 441 5.03 -1.25 19.59
CA ASN A 441 6.37 -1.18 20.20
C ASN A 441 6.85 0.25 20.56
N ARG A 442 6.18 1.32 20.11
CA ARG A 442 6.57 2.71 20.44
C ARG A 442 5.63 3.34 21.46
N LYS A 443 6.17 3.78 22.61
CA LYS A 443 5.45 4.59 23.61
C LYS A 443 4.93 5.87 22.93
N GLY A 444 3.63 6.16 23.07
CA GLY A 444 2.98 7.30 22.40
C GLY A 444 2.61 7.08 20.91
N GLY A 445 2.65 5.83 20.42
CA GLY A 445 2.07 5.49 19.11
C GLY A 445 0.59 5.88 19.04
N MET A 446 0.18 6.61 18.00
CA MET A 446 -1.23 6.96 17.81
C MET A 446 -1.99 5.70 17.42
N LYS A 447 -2.97 5.33 18.24
CA LYS A 447 -3.69 4.06 18.12
C LYS A 447 -4.92 4.14 17.22
N THR A 448 -5.42 5.36 16.99
CA THR A 448 -6.59 5.64 16.16
C THR A 448 -6.29 6.80 15.22
N ASP A 449 -7.00 6.85 14.11
CA ASP A 449 -7.12 8.07 13.29
C ASP A 449 -8.52 8.65 13.46
N TYR A 450 -8.75 9.89 13.02
CA TYR A 450 -10.09 10.47 13.00
C TYR A 450 -10.63 10.51 11.58
N VAL A 451 -11.93 10.23 11.45
CA VAL A 451 -12.68 10.58 10.24
C VAL A 451 -13.34 11.92 10.51
N LEU A 452 -12.88 12.98 9.83
CA LEU A 452 -13.54 14.28 9.88
C LEU A 452 -14.60 14.34 8.80
N VAL A 453 -15.79 14.81 9.16
CA VAL A 453 -16.94 14.94 8.27
C VAL A 453 -17.23 16.42 8.04
N LEU A 454 -17.16 16.82 6.78
CA LEU A 454 -17.41 18.18 6.31
C LEU A 454 -18.54 18.16 5.27
N LYS A 455 -19.23 19.29 5.14
CA LYS A 455 -20.21 19.54 4.07
C LYS A 455 -20.17 21.00 3.64
N ARG A 456 -20.87 21.36 2.57
CA ARG A 456 -21.05 22.78 2.18
C ARG A 456 -21.93 23.56 3.18
N LYS A 457 -21.60 24.84 3.40
CA LYS A 457 -22.38 25.82 4.15
C LYS A 457 -23.73 26.01 3.47
N GLY A 458 -24.80 26.21 4.25
CA GLY A 458 -26.16 26.40 3.72
C GLY A 458 -26.84 25.14 3.14
N CYS A 459 -26.20 23.98 3.13
CA CYS A 459 -26.79 22.72 2.71
C CYS A 459 -28.00 22.34 3.59
N SER A 460 -29.20 22.44 3.01
CA SER A 460 -30.52 22.26 3.63
C SER A 460 -31.06 20.82 3.59
N ILE A 461 -30.43 19.93 2.81
CA ILE A 461 -30.83 18.52 2.76
C ILE A 461 -30.71 17.92 4.15
N SER A 462 -31.66 17.06 4.53
CA SER A 462 -31.62 16.25 5.74
C SER A 462 -30.42 15.30 5.68
N TYR A 463 -29.24 15.88 5.94
CA TYR A 463 -28.09 15.15 6.38
C TYR A 463 -28.62 14.25 7.47
N LYS A 464 -28.53 12.92 7.29
CA LYS A 464 -29.05 11.93 8.23
C LYS A 464 -28.23 12.01 9.53
N ARG A 465 -28.34 13.13 10.23
CA ARG A 465 -27.57 13.52 11.40
C ARG A 465 -27.80 12.51 12.50
N GLU A 466 -29.03 12.00 12.59
CA GLU A 466 -29.39 10.86 13.43
C GLU A 466 -28.53 9.60 13.20
N LEU A 467 -27.99 9.38 12.00
CA LEU A 467 -27.05 8.28 11.76
C LEU A 467 -25.65 8.63 12.28
N LEU A 468 -25.21 9.87 12.16
CA LEU A 468 -23.91 10.31 12.66
C LEU A 468 -23.84 10.27 14.18
N ASP A 469 -24.89 10.78 14.84
CA ASP A 469 -24.96 10.85 16.30
C ASP A 469 -24.97 9.45 16.94
N LYS A 470 -25.28 8.41 16.15
CA LYS A 470 -25.21 7.00 16.55
C LYS A 470 -23.82 6.38 16.35
N ILE A 471 -22.90 7.05 15.66
CA ILE A 471 -21.53 6.55 15.47
C ILE A 471 -20.78 6.65 16.80
N PRO A 472 -20.19 5.55 17.31
CA PRO A 472 -19.45 5.60 18.57
C PRO A 472 -18.28 6.60 18.52
N GLY A 473 -18.18 7.43 19.56
CA GLY A 473 -17.16 8.47 19.65
C GLY A 473 -17.40 9.69 18.74
N TRP A 474 -18.60 9.83 18.18
CA TRP A 474 -19.00 11.02 17.44
C TRP A 474 -18.90 12.28 18.31
N SER A 475 -18.27 13.31 17.75
CA SER A 475 -18.05 14.61 18.38
C SER A 475 -18.26 15.72 17.36
N THR A 476 -18.92 16.81 17.77
CA THR A 476 -19.05 18.03 16.97
C THR A 476 -17.86 18.98 17.13
N LEU A 477 -16.87 18.60 17.94
CA LEU A 477 -15.63 19.35 18.12
C LEU A 477 -14.51 18.72 17.29
N VAL A 478 -13.62 19.56 16.77
CA VAL A 478 -12.38 19.10 16.16
C VAL A 478 -11.58 18.31 17.22
N PRO A 479 -11.03 17.13 16.89
CA PRO A 479 -10.29 16.31 17.86
C PRO A 479 -9.21 17.12 18.59
N GLN A 480 -9.28 17.15 19.92
CA GLN A 480 -8.27 17.79 20.74
C GLN A 480 -7.02 16.91 20.80
N ILE A 481 -5.87 17.51 20.53
CA ILE A 481 -4.59 16.84 20.66
C ILE A 481 -4.28 16.78 22.15
N ALA A 482 -4.23 15.57 22.70
CA ALA A 482 -3.63 15.37 24.01
C ALA A 482 -2.18 15.89 23.92
N THR A 483 -1.90 17.01 24.55
CA THR A 483 -0.52 17.43 24.81
C THR A 483 0.13 16.28 25.55
N ALA A 484 1.11 15.63 24.91
CA ALA A 484 1.92 14.64 25.61
C ALA A 484 2.58 15.35 26.79
N THR A 485 2.11 15.06 27.99
CA THR A 485 2.80 15.37 29.25
C THR A 485 4.09 14.59 29.35
#